data_AF-A0A2W4QXL6-F1
#
_entry.id   AF-A0A2W4QXL6-F1
#
_cell.length_a   1.000
_cell.length_b   1.000
_cell.length_c   1.000
_cell.angle_alpha   90.00
_cell.angle_beta   90.00
_cell.angle_gamma   90.00
#
_symmetry.space_group_name_H-M   'P 1'
#
loop_
_entity.id
_entity.type
_entity.pdbx_description
1 polymer ?
#
loop_
_entity_poly.entity_id
_entity_poly.type
_entity_poly.pdbx_seq_one_letter_code
_entity_poly.pdbx_strand_id
1 'polypeptide(L)'
;MVGHHVFHLFAALAEFERNVTRERTLAGLRSARARGRKGGRPKKLPRKEDIDMLRALVKEGITPIKDIALRFGVSRATVYRLAPTANPDKPT
;
A
#
# COMPACT_ATOMS: atom_id res chain seq x y z
N MET A 1 12.12 7.58 47.89
CA MET A 1 10.67 7.38 47.64
C MET A 1 10.03 8.47 46.76
N VAL A 2 10.69 9.61 46.50
CA VAL A 2 10.14 10.71 45.67
C VAL A 2 10.33 10.51 44.16
N GLY A 3 11.43 9.88 43.71
CA GLY A 3 11.71 9.70 42.28
C GLY A 3 10.67 8.87 41.52
N HIS A 4 10.18 7.77 42.10
CA HIS A 4 9.22 6.87 41.46
C HIS A 4 7.90 7.57 41.06
N HIS A 5 7.36 8.42 41.94
CA HIS A 5 6.10 9.14 41.68
C HIS A 5 6.27 10.23 40.61
N VAL A 6 7.42 10.88 40.58
CA VAL A 6 7.76 11.89 39.55
C VAL A 6 7.89 11.24 38.17
N PHE A 7 8.47 10.04 38.08
CA PHE A 7 8.51 9.29 36.81
C PHE A 7 7.11 8.94 36.29
N HIS A 8 6.19 8.53 37.16
CA HIS A 8 4.81 8.24 36.77
C HIS A 8 4.07 9.47 36.24
N LEU A 9 4.28 10.63 36.86
CA LEU A 9 3.69 11.89 36.38
C LEU A 9 4.20 12.25 34.98
N PHE A 10 5.51 12.18 34.76
CA PHE A 10 6.10 12.45 33.45
C PHE A 10 5.70 11.42 32.40
N ALA A 11 5.55 10.15 32.77
CA ALA A 11 5.03 9.12 31.88
C ALA A 11 3.60 9.44 31.44
N ALA A 12 2.72 9.78 32.38
CA ALA A 12 1.34 10.18 32.09
C ALA A 12 1.26 11.43 31.20
N LEU A 13 2.13 12.42 31.45
CA LEU A 13 2.21 13.62 30.62
C LEU A 13 2.68 13.31 29.19
N ALA A 14 3.71 12.47 29.04
CA ALA A 14 4.21 12.05 27.74
C ALA A 14 3.15 11.29 26.91
N GLU A 15 2.38 10.42 27.57
CA GLU A 15 1.24 9.73 26.94
C GLU A 15 0.15 10.72 26.51
N PHE A 16 -0.18 11.70 27.35
CA PHE A 16 -1.15 12.75 27.01
C PHE A 16 -0.72 13.54 25.77
N GLU A 17 0.52 14.03 25.72
CA GLU A 17 1.06 14.78 24.58
C GLU A 17 1.07 13.94 23.29
N ARG A 18 1.41 12.65 23.42
CA ARG A 18 1.35 11.70 22.30
C ARG A 18 -0.06 11.55 21.75
N ASN A 19 -1.05 11.45 22.64
CA ASN A 19 -2.46 11.33 22.26
C ASN A 19 -2.95 12.59 21.54
N VAL A 20 -2.65 13.78 22.07
CA VAL A 20 -3.00 15.06 21.42
C VAL A 20 -2.39 15.17 20.01
N THR A 21 -1.12 14.80 19.87
CA THR A 21 -0.43 14.82 18.56
C THR A 21 -1.07 13.83 17.58
N ARG A 22 -1.44 12.64 18.07
CA ARG A 22 -2.11 11.62 17.27
C ARG A 22 -3.48 12.08 16.80
N GLU A 23 -4.28 12.69 17.66
CA GLU A 23 -5.61 13.20 17.31
C GLU A 23 -5.53 14.28 16.22
N ARG A 24 -4.60 15.22 16.35
CA ARG A 24 -4.34 16.25 15.33
C ARG A 24 -3.92 15.63 13.99
N THR A 25 -3.04 14.63 14.02
CA THR A 25 -2.62 13.90 12.82
C THR A 25 -3.81 13.22 12.14
N LEU A 26 -4.67 12.55 12.91
CA LEU A 26 -5.87 11.90 12.37
C LEU A 26 -6.86 12.90 11.80
N ALA A 27 -7.06 14.05 12.46
CA ALA A 27 -7.89 15.12 11.94
C ALA A 27 -7.37 15.66 10.60
N GLY A 28 -6.06 15.88 10.49
CA GLY A 28 -5.40 16.28 9.24
C GLY A 28 -5.58 15.24 8.12
N LEU A 29 -5.39 13.96 8.44
CA LEU A 29 -5.60 12.86 7.48
C LEU A 29 -7.07 12.76 7.02
N ARG A 30 -8.04 12.93 7.91
CA ARG A 30 -9.47 12.97 7.55
C ARG A 30 -9.76 14.14 6.60
N SER A 31 -9.27 15.32 6.92
CA SER A 31 -9.41 16.52 6.08
C SER A 31 -8.78 16.32 4.69
N ALA A 32 -7.58 15.74 4.62
CA ALA A 32 -6.92 15.43 3.36
C ALA A 32 -7.68 14.39 2.52
N ARG A 33 -8.22 13.34 3.15
CA ARG A 33 -9.05 12.34 2.48
C ARG A 33 -10.35 12.93 1.94
N ALA A 34 -10.99 13.85 2.67
CA ALA A 34 -12.19 14.56 2.22
C ALA A 34 -11.93 15.40 0.96
N ARG A 35 -10.71 15.95 0.80
CA ARG A 35 -10.26 16.60 -0.44
C ARG A 35 -9.84 15.63 -1.56
N GLY A 36 -10.10 14.33 -1.41
CA GLY A 36 -9.77 13.31 -2.41
C GLY A 36 -8.33 12.80 -2.39
N ARG A 37 -7.47 13.23 -1.45
CA ARG A 37 -6.09 12.74 -1.36
C ARG A 37 -6.09 11.28 -0.88
N LYS A 38 -5.66 10.38 -1.76
CA LYS A 38 -5.31 8.99 -1.39
C LYS A 38 -3.86 8.95 -0.92
N GLY A 39 -3.66 8.81 0.39
CA GLY A 39 -2.33 8.60 0.98
C GLY A 39 -1.77 7.20 0.70
N GLY A 40 -0.54 6.94 1.18
CA GLY A 40 0.15 5.67 0.99
C GLY A 40 1.09 5.67 -0.22
N ARG A 41 1.69 4.51 -0.52
CA ARG A 41 2.62 4.35 -1.65
C ARG A 41 1.87 4.46 -2.98
N PRO A 42 2.33 5.29 -3.94
CA PRO A 42 1.75 5.35 -5.27
C PRO A 42 1.75 3.98 -5.98
N LYS A 43 0.71 3.71 -6.77
CA LYS A 43 0.64 2.49 -7.59
C LYS A 43 1.68 2.55 -8.71
N LYS A 44 2.39 1.45 -8.96
CA LYS A 44 3.34 1.33 -10.07
C LYS A 44 2.67 1.33 -11.45
N LEU A 45 1.45 0.76 -11.57
CA LEU A 45 0.58 0.92 -12.75
C LEU A 45 -0.60 1.82 -12.37
N PRO A 46 -0.52 3.14 -12.63
CA PRO A 46 -1.61 4.07 -12.34
C PRO A 46 -2.67 4.11 -13.45
N ARG A 47 -2.27 3.85 -14.71
CA ARG A 47 -3.13 3.91 -15.88
C ARG A 47 -4.00 2.67 -16.01
N LYS A 48 -5.28 2.86 -16.34
CA LYS A 48 -6.24 1.76 -16.49
C LYS A 48 -5.91 0.94 -17.74
N GLU A 49 -5.46 1.62 -18.78
CA GLU A 49 -5.07 1.06 -20.07
C GLU A 49 -3.92 0.06 -19.90
N ASP A 50 -2.93 0.39 -19.07
CA ASP A 50 -1.79 -0.49 -18.77
C ASP A 50 -2.26 -1.77 -18.06
N ILE A 51 -3.26 -1.67 -17.18
CA ILE A 51 -3.85 -2.82 -16.46
C ILE A 51 -4.67 -3.69 -17.42
N ASP A 52 -5.45 -3.08 -18.31
CA ASP A 52 -6.29 -3.79 -19.26
C ASP A 52 -5.43 -4.50 -20.33
N MET A 53 -4.36 -3.86 -20.81
CA MET A 53 -3.36 -4.51 -21.67
C MET A 53 -2.67 -5.68 -20.97
N LEU A 54 -2.26 -5.51 -19.72
CA LEU A 54 -1.65 -6.59 -18.93
C LEU A 54 -2.62 -7.78 -18.79
N ARG A 55 -3.91 -7.52 -18.54
CA ARG A 55 -4.94 -8.58 -18.45
C ARG A 55 -5.15 -9.29 -19.77
N ALA A 56 -5.16 -8.56 -20.89
CA ALA A 56 -5.28 -9.15 -22.22
C ALA A 56 -4.11 -10.10 -22.52
N LEU A 57 -2.87 -9.66 -22.27
CA LEU A 57 -1.67 -10.47 -22.49
C LEU A 57 -1.65 -11.74 -21.64
N VAL A 58 -2.08 -11.65 -20.37
CA VAL A 58 -2.20 -12.82 -19.50
C VAL A 58 -3.30 -13.77 -19.99
N LYS A 59 -4.41 -13.25 -20.51
CA LYS A 59 -5.53 -14.04 -21.04
C LYS A 59 -5.17 -14.76 -22.35
N GLU A 60 -4.40 -14.12 -23.23
CA GLU A 60 -3.88 -14.75 -24.45
C GLU A 60 -2.98 -15.94 -24.12
N GLY A 61 -2.20 -15.86 -23.03
CA GLY A 61 -1.42 -16.98 -22.52
C GLY A 61 -0.26 -17.42 -23.42
N ILE A 62 0.15 -16.53 -24.33
CA ILE A 62 1.27 -16.70 -25.28
C ILE A 62 2.57 -16.18 -24.67
N THR A 63 2.54 -15.01 -24.03
CA THR A 63 3.73 -14.39 -23.44
C THR A 63 3.97 -14.90 -22.01
N PRO A 64 5.20 -15.31 -21.65
CA PRO A 64 5.49 -15.74 -20.30
C PRO A 64 5.33 -14.59 -19.30
N ILE A 65 4.85 -14.91 -18.10
CA ILE A 65 4.55 -13.93 -17.03
C ILE A 65 5.79 -13.12 -16.62
N LYS A 66 6.98 -13.71 -16.74
CA LYS A 66 8.26 -13.02 -16.48
C LYS A 66 8.46 -11.83 -17.42
N ASP A 67 8.19 -12.01 -18.70
CA ASP A 67 8.42 -10.98 -19.70
C ASP A 67 7.34 -9.90 -19.64
N ILE A 68 6.09 -10.28 -19.34
CA ILE A 68 5.02 -9.34 -19.01
C ILE A 68 5.42 -8.49 -17.81
N ALA A 69 5.89 -9.10 -16.72
CA ALA A 69 6.31 -8.39 -15.52
C ALA A 69 7.45 -7.40 -15.80
N LEU A 70 8.45 -7.81 -16.59
CA LEU A 70 9.56 -6.97 -17.01
C LEU A 70 9.09 -5.78 -17.84
N ARG A 71 8.23 -6.02 -18.84
CA ARG A 71 7.68 -4.98 -19.74
C ARG A 71 6.93 -3.89 -18.98
N PHE A 72 6.19 -4.25 -17.94
CA PHE A 72 5.44 -3.30 -17.11
C PHE A 72 6.21 -2.83 -15.86
N GLY A 73 7.48 -3.22 -15.66
CA GLY A 73 8.31 -2.79 -14.54
C GLY A 73 7.79 -3.21 -13.16
N VAL A 74 7.05 -4.33 -13.09
CA VAL A 74 6.43 -4.85 -11.87
C VAL A 74 6.89 -6.25 -11.54
N SER A 75 6.64 -6.70 -10.31
CA SER A 75 6.92 -8.07 -9.92
C SER A 75 5.88 -9.04 -10.50
N ARG A 76 6.26 -10.31 -10.68
CA ARG A 76 5.33 -11.40 -11.04
C ARG A 76 4.11 -11.45 -10.11
N ALA A 77 4.32 -11.23 -8.81
CA ALA A 77 3.24 -11.15 -7.82
C ALA A 77 2.23 -10.02 -8.11
N THR A 78 2.68 -8.89 -8.66
CA THR A 78 1.78 -7.81 -9.08
C THR A 78 0.96 -8.21 -10.30
N VAL A 79 1.54 -8.96 -11.24
CA VAL A 79 0.83 -9.49 -12.41
C VAL A 79 -0.28 -10.45 -11.96
N TYR A 80 0.04 -11.46 -11.14
CA TYR A 80 -0.96 -12.41 -10.62
C TYR A 80 -2.09 -11.74 -9.82
N ARG A 81 -1.77 -10.71 -9.04
CA ARG A 81 -2.78 -9.94 -8.28
C ARG A 81 -3.74 -9.18 -9.19
N LEU A 82 -3.29 -8.69 -10.34
CA LEU A 82 -4.10 -7.90 -11.28
C LEU A 82 -4.85 -8.74 -12.31
N ALA A 83 -4.28 -9.89 -12.66
CA ALA A 83 -4.80 -10.85 -13.61
C ALA A 83 -4.58 -12.28 -13.07
N PRO A 84 -5.51 -12.81 -12.25
CA PRO A 84 -5.44 -14.17 -11.76
C PRO A 84 -5.55 -15.13 -12.95
N THR A 85 -4.53 -15.95 -13.17
CA THR A 85 -4.64 -17.08 -14.10
C THR A 85 -5.41 -18.22 -13.41
N ALA A 86 -6.27 -18.91 -14.15
CA ALA A 86 -6.97 -20.09 -13.65
C ALA A 86 -6.05 -21.33 -13.56
N ASN A 87 -4.85 -21.28 -14.14
CA ASN A 87 -3.91 -22.39 -14.15
C ASN A 87 -2.53 -21.95 -13.60
N PRO A 88 -2.13 -22.41 -12.39
CA PRO A 88 -0.83 -22.10 -11.80
C PRO A 88 0.35 -22.86 -12.41
N ASP A 89 0.10 -23.87 -13.26
CA ASP A 89 1.11 -24.86 -13.69
C ASP A 89 1.67 -24.69 -15.11
N LYS A 90 1.40 -23.57 -15.81
CA LYS A 90 2.15 -23.32 -17.06
C LYS A 90 3.60 -22.96 -16.71
N PRO A 91 4.61 -23.73 -17.17
CA PRO A 91 6.00 -23.44 -16.87
C PRO A 91 6.36 -22.06 -17.42
N THR A 92 7.02 -21.29 -16.56
CA THR A 92 7.58 -19.96 -16.83
C THR A 92 8.52 -19.93 -18.01
#